data_AF-A0A925SHX7-F1
#
_entry.id   AF-A0A925SHX7-F1
#
_cell.length_a   1.000
_cell.length_b   1.000
_cell.length_c   1.000
_cell.angle_alpha   90.00
_cell.angle_beta   90.00
_cell.angle_gamma   90.00
#
_symmetry.space_group_name_H-M   'P 1'
#
loop_
_entity.id
_entity.type
_entity.pdbx_description
1 polymer ?
#
loop_
_entity_poly.entity_id
_entity_poly.type
_entity_poly.pdbx_seq_one_letter_code
_entity_poly.pdbx_strand_id
1 'polypeptide(L)'
;MRRDPDSIKARGDATLKTLPDGIQDELFVFLRHNTQRKTLVWLHDLHGVDSSTAALSEFFQWYPKARTIRQSARAASRLEDALTKLPLLKVTAAQAREIAQVEFELQASEDRDPKLMAMLTKGERERERLRLEREKFEWAKKSEAEKGLDALHAEIKGDAEALRIFEQLRARVGQIQEGKS
;
A
#
# COMPACT_ATOMS: atom_id res chain seq x y z
N MET A 1 13.73 -24.59 39.29
CA MET A 1 14.01 -24.35 37.86
C MET A 1 13.17 -23.17 37.40
N ARG A 2 13.78 -21.98 37.25
CA ARG A 2 13.12 -20.80 36.68
C ARG A 2 13.11 -20.98 35.16
N ARG A 3 11.94 -20.94 34.52
CA ARG A 3 11.82 -20.87 33.06
C ARG A 3 12.24 -19.47 32.62
N ASP A 4 13.15 -19.37 31.66
CA ASP A 4 13.50 -18.10 31.02
C ASP A 4 12.25 -17.47 30.39
N PRO A 5 11.94 -16.20 30.71
CA PRO A 5 10.75 -15.53 30.19
C PRO A 5 10.86 -15.07 28.73
N ASP A 6 12.02 -15.19 28.06
CA ASP A 6 12.27 -14.55 26.77
C ASP A 6 12.41 -15.45 25.55
N SER A 7 12.18 -16.77 25.64
CA SER A 7 12.01 -17.58 24.42
C SER A 7 10.54 -17.61 24.00
N ILE A 8 10.01 -16.48 23.49
CA ILE A 8 8.79 -16.54 22.68
C ILE A 8 9.15 -17.30 21.41
N LYS A 9 9.07 -18.63 21.48
CA LYS A 9 9.32 -19.51 20.34
C LYS A 9 8.31 -19.11 19.28
N ALA A 10 8.79 -18.54 18.17
CA ALA A 10 7.94 -18.16 17.06
C ALA A 10 7.03 -19.34 16.73
N ARG A 11 5.73 -19.08 16.55
CA ARG A 11 4.81 -20.14 16.18
C ARG A 11 5.30 -20.75 14.86
N GLY A 12 5.35 -22.08 14.78
CA GLY A 12 5.96 -22.78 13.64
C GLY A 12 5.32 -22.44 12.29
N ASP A 13 4.09 -21.92 12.28
CA ASP A 13 3.41 -21.42 11.08
C ASP A 13 3.97 -20.07 10.58
N ALA A 14 4.38 -19.20 11.50
CA ALA A 14 5.04 -17.94 11.16
C ALA A 14 6.39 -18.23 10.49
N THR A 15 7.13 -19.23 10.98
CA THR A 15 8.44 -19.62 10.44
C THR A 15 8.35 -20.07 8.97
N LEU A 16 7.34 -20.87 8.59
CA LEU A 16 7.19 -21.33 7.21
C LEU A 16 6.84 -20.20 6.24
N LYS A 17 5.99 -19.26 6.69
CA LYS A 17 5.53 -18.12 5.88
C LYS A 17 6.62 -17.06 5.66
N THR A 18 7.68 -17.08 6.48
CA THR A 18 8.83 -16.15 6.40
C THR A 18 10.07 -16.75 5.74
N LEU A 19 10.03 -18.02 5.29
CA LEU A 19 11.15 -18.62 4.55
C LEU A 19 11.43 -17.84 3.25
N PRO A 20 12.68 -17.87 2.72
CA PRO A 20 12.98 -17.36 1.40
C PRO A 20 12.07 -17.93 0.31
N ASP A 21 11.69 -17.12 -0.68
CA ASP A 21 10.74 -17.52 -1.74
C ASP A 21 11.09 -18.83 -2.43
N GLY A 22 12.37 -19.04 -2.77
CA GLY A 22 12.82 -20.28 -3.40
C GLY A 22 12.59 -21.52 -2.52
N ILE A 23 12.83 -21.39 -1.21
CA ILE A 23 12.58 -22.47 -0.24
C ILE A 23 11.06 -22.70 -0.09
N GLN A 24 10.24 -21.64 -0.12
CA GLN A 24 8.78 -21.81 -0.08
C GLN A 24 8.26 -22.55 -1.33
N ASP A 25 8.77 -22.24 -2.51
CA ASP A 25 8.43 -22.93 -3.77
C ASP A 25 8.82 -24.41 -3.69
N GLU A 26 10.06 -24.71 -3.28
CA GLU A 26 10.56 -26.07 -3.11
C GLU A 26 9.74 -26.86 -2.08
N LEU A 27 9.45 -26.26 -0.92
CA LEU A 27 8.62 -26.86 0.12
C LEU A 27 7.22 -27.19 -0.41
N PHE A 28 6.59 -26.27 -1.14
CA PHE A 28 5.26 -26.50 -1.70
C PHE A 28 5.25 -27.63 -2.72
N VAL A 29 6.24 -27.68 -3.63
CA VAL A 29 6.40 -28.76 -4.60
C VAL A 29 6.65 -30.09 -3.90
N PHE A 30 7.55 -30.12 -2.92
CA PHE A 30 7.88 -31.35 -2.17
C PHE A 30 6.66 -31.88 -1.43
N LEU A 31 5.93 -31.01 -0.73
CA LEU A 31 4.73 -31.35 0.05
C LEU A 31 3.59 -31.87 -0.83
N ARG A 32 3.47 -31.42 -2.09
CA ARG A 32 2.45 -31.93 -3.03
C ARG A 32 2.62 -33.41 -3.38
N HIS A 33 3.86 -33.91 -3.32
CA HIS A 33 4.21 -35.27 -3.74
C HIS A 33 4.59 -36.19 -2.57
N ASN A 34 4.61 -35.67 -1.34
CA ASN A 34 5.06 -36.40 -0.17
C ASN A 34 4.09 -36.24 1.01
N THR A 35 4.22 -37.12 2.00
CA THR A 35 3.45 -36.99 3.23
C THR A 35 3.99 -35.84 4.08
N GLN A 36 3.15 -35.27 4.95
CA GLN A 36 3.56 -34.22 5.88
C GLN A 36 4.73 -34.65 6.77
N ARG A 37 4.72 -35.91 7.25
CA ARG A 37 5.83 -36.46 8.05
C ARG A 37 7.15 -36.48 7.28
N LYS A 38 7.15 -36.95 6.02
CA LYS A 38 8.35 -36.92 5.16
C LYS A 38 8.82 -35.49 4.90
N THR A 39 7.88 -34.57 4.71
CA THR A 39 8.17 -33.15 4.48
C THR A 39 8.81 -32.49 5.69
N LEU A 40 8.36 -32.80 6.92
CA LEU A 40 8.99 -32.28 8.14
C LEU A 40 10.43 -32.76 8.29
N VAL A 41 10.68 -34.05 8.04
CA VAL A 41 12.05 -34.61 8.07
C VAL A 41 12.92 -33.94 7.02
N TRP A 42 12.44 -33.83 5.78
CA TRP A 42 13.15 -33.14 4.70
C TRP A 42 13.45 -31.68 5.04
N LEU A 43 12.49 -30.96 5.62
CA LEU A 43 12.64 -29.55 5.99
C LEU A 43 13.65 -29.35 7.12
N HIS A 44 13.66 -30.24 8.11
CA HIS A 44 14.66 -30.26 9.17
C HIS A 44 16.05 -30.60 8.62
N ASP A 45 16.17 -31.67 7.84
CA ASP A 45 17.47 -32.19 7.40
C ASP A 45 18.14 -31.29 6.35
N LEU A 46 17.37 -30.71 5.42
CA LEU A 46 17.92 -29.88 4.34
C LEU A 46 18.03 -28.41 4.72
N HIS A 47 17.08 -27.87 5.48
CA HIS A 47 17.00 -26.44 5.77
C HIS A 47 17.18 -26.10 7.26
N GLY A 48 17.28 -27.08 8.15
CA GLY A 48 17.41 -26.84 9.59
C GLY A 48 16.17 -26.22 10.22
N VAL A 49 14.99 -26.39 9.59
CA VAL A 49 13.74 -25.74 10.03
C VAL A 49 12.82 -26.74 10.71
N ASP A 50 12.67 -26.60 12.02
CA ASP A 50 11.67 -27.31 12.80
C ASP A 50 10.26 -26.75 12.55
N SER A 51 9.29 -27.63 12.30
CA SER A 51 7.90 -27.24 12.13
C SER A 51 6.94 -28.33 12.60
N SER A 52 5.64 -28.10 12.41
CA SER A 52 4.58 -29.05 12.77
C SER A 52 3.69 -29.39 11.58
N THR A 53 2.94 -30.49 11.68
CA THR A 53 1.95 -30.88 10.67
C THR A 53 0.84 -29.85 10.50
N ALA A 54 0.44 -29.19 11.59
CA ALA A 54 -0.51 -28.09 11.58
C ALA A 54 0.03 -26.89 10.79
N ALA A 55 1.29 -26.48 11.04
CA ALA A 55 1.95 -25.40 10.32
C ALA A 55 2.10 -25.72 8.82
N LEU A 56 2.47 -26.95 8.46
CA LEU A 56 2.52 -27.38 7.05
C LEU A 56 1.16 -27.33 6.37
N SER A 57 0.09 -27.75 7.07
CA SER A 57 -1.28 -27.70 6.53
C SER A 57 -1.72 -26.26 6.26
N GLU A 58 -1.46 -25.35 7.20
CA GLU A 58 -1.74 -23.92 7.01
C GLU A 58 -0.91 -23.33 5.87
N PHE A 59 0.39 -23.64 5.82
CA PHE A 59 1.28 -23.21 4.74
C PHE A 59 0.75 -23.68 3.38
N PHE A 60 0.34 -24.94 3.26
CA PHE A 60 -0.14 -25.51 2.00
C PHE A 60 -1.42 -24.82 1.48
N GLN A 61 -2.31 -24.40 2.39
CA GLN A 61 -3.52 -23.65 2.04
C GLN A 61 -3.21 -22.19 1.68
N TRP A 62 -2.25 -21.58 2.37
CA TRP A 62 -1.89 -20.17 2.21
C TRP A 62 -1.02 -19.91 0.98
N TYR A 63 -0.01 -20.76 0.75
CA TYR A 63 1.08 -20.49 -0.18
C TYR A 63 0.63 -20.26 -1.63
N PRO A 64 -0.31 -21.03 -2.22
CA PRO A 64 -0.79 -20.78 -3.57
C PRO A 64 -1.31 -19.35 -3.74
N LYS A 65 -2.11 -18.87 -2.77
CA LYS A 65 -2.69 -17.51 -2.80
C LYS A 65 -1.62 -16.45 -2.68
N ALA A 66 -0.70 -16.64 -1.73
CA ALA A 66 0.42 -15.72 -1.52
C ALA A 66 1.33 -15.66 -2.77
N ARG A 67 1.57 -16.79 -3.41
CA ARG A 67 2.37 -16.89 -4.64
C ARG A 67 1.71 -16.13 -5.78
N THR A 68 0.41 -16.31 -6.02
CA THR A 68 -0.34 -15.55 -7.03
C THR A 68 -0.20 -14.05 -6.80
N ILE A 69 -0.47 -13.57 -5.57
CA ILE A 69 -0.34 -12.15 -5.23
C ILE A 69 1.08 -11.62 -5.50
N ARG A 70 2.12 -12.36 -5.11
CA ARG A 70 3.52 -11.97 -5.38
C ARG A 70 3.82 -11.94 -6.88
N GLN A 71 3.29 -12.89 -7.66
CA GLN A 71 3.48 -12.93 -9.11
C GLN A 71 2.81 -11.74 -9.79
N SER A 72 1.56 -11.43 -9.43
CA SER A 72 0.84 -10.27 -9.94
C SER A 72 1.53 -8.96 -9.54
N ALA A 73 2.02 -8.84 -8.31
CA ALA A 73 2.81 -7.67 -7.89
C ALA A 73 4.10 -7.50 -8.71
N ARG A 74 4.83 -8.59 -8.98
CA ARG A 74 6.03 -8.56 -9.86
C ARG A 74 5.68 -8.22 -11.31
N ALA A 75 4.52 -8.67 -11.81
CA ALA A 75 4.05 -8.31 -13.14
C ALA A 75 3.73 -6.81 -13.22
N ALA A 76 2.99 -6.29 -12.24
CA ALA A 76 2.68 -4.87 -12.09
C ALA A 76 3.95 -4.00 -12.04
N SER A 77 4.95 -4.35 -11.22
CA SER A 77 6.22 -3.61 -11.17
C SER A 77 6.99 -3.65 -12.48
N ARG A 78 7.02 -4.80 -13.18
CA ARG A 78 7.66 -4.90 -14.50
C ARG A 78 6.96 -4.05 -15.55
N LEU A 79 5.63 -3.94 -15.47
CA LEU A 79 4.84 -3.08 -16.34
C LEU A 79 5.12 -1.59 -16.06
N GLU A 80 5.17 -1.18 -14.78
CA GLU A 80 5.54 0.19 -14.39
C GLU A 80 6.95 0.55 -14.92
N ASP A 81 7.92 -0.34 -14.73
CA ASP A 81 9.28 -0.17 -15.24
C ASP A 81 9.35 -0.13 -16.77
N ALA A 82 8.52 -0.90 -17.46
CA ALA A 82 8.46 -0.90 -18.92
C ALA A 82 7.85 0.40 -19.44
N LEU A 83 6.72 0.85 -18.87
CA LEU A 83 6.02 2.06 -19.28
C LEU A 83 6.87 3.32 -19.08
N THR A 84 7.59 3.41 -17.96
CA THR A 84 8.48 4.55 -17.67
C THR A 84 9.69 4.63 -18.60
N LYS A 85 10.09 3.52 -19.23
CA LYS A 85 11.20 3.46 -20.19
C LYS A 85 10.80 3.72 -21.63
N LEU A 86 9.51 3.87 -21.95
CA LEU A 86 9.03 4.13 -23.31
C LEU A 86 9.01 5.64 -23.59
N PRO A 87 9.95 6.19 -24.38
CA PRO A 87 10.08 7.65 -24.56
C PRO A 87 8.92 8.30 -25.32
N LEU A 88 8.13 7.52 -26.05
CA LEU A 88 6.97 7.99 -26.83
C LEU A 88 5.70 8.13 -25.97
N LEU A 89 5.65 7.42 -24.84
CA LEU A 89 4.55 7.46 -23.89
C LEU A 89 4.98 8.44 -22.79
N LYS A 90 4.42 9.65 -22.80
CA LYS A 90 4.57 10.61 -21.68
C LYS A 90 3.75 10.16 -20.47
N VAL A 91 3.99 8.94 -20.01
CA VAL A 91 3.32 8.34 -18.87
C VAL A 91 4.10 8.75 -17.63
N THR A 92 3.43 9.49 -16.76
CA THR A 92 3.98 9.82 -15.44
C THR A 92 4.05 8.56 -14.58
N ALA A 93 4.93 8.54 -13.57
CA ALA A 93 5.00 7.42 -12.62
C ALA A 93 3.65 7.14 -11.93
N ALA A 94 2.83 8.18 -11.72
CA ALA A 94 1.49 8.03 -11.17
C ALA A 94 0.57 7.23 -12.11
N GLN A 95 0.58 7.55 -13.42
CA GLN A 95 -0.21 6.84 -14.42
C GLN A 95 0.27 5.40 -14.65
N ALA A 96 1.59 5.17 -14.64
CA ALA A 96 2.15 3.83 -14.76
C ALA A 96 1.70 2.94 -13.60
N ARG A 97 1.68 3.49 -12.37
CA ARG A 97 1.17 2.80 -11.18
C ARG A 97 -0.33 2.53 -11.24
N GLU A 98 -1.11 3.47 -11.77
CA GLU A 98 -2.56 3.28 -11.94
C GLU A 98 -2.86 2.14 -12.93
N ILE A 99 -2.16 2.09 -14.07
CA ILE A 99 -2.28 0.99 -15.04
C ILE A 99 -1.89 -0.34 -14.41
N ALA A 100 -0.78 -0.38 -13.66
CA ALA A 100 -0.32 -1.58 -12.97
C ALA A 100 -1.29 -2.07 -11.89
N GLN A 101 -1.98 -1.15 -11.21
CA GLN A 101 -3.02 -1.45 -10.22
C GLN A 101 -4.26 -2.05 -10.89
N VAL A 102 -4.71 -1.49 -12.01
CA VAL A 102 -5.85 -2.02 -12.78
C VAL A 102 -5.56 -3.43 -13.29
N GLU A 103 -4.35 -3.69 -13.79
CA GLU A 103 -3.92 -5.03 -14.20
C GLU A 103 -3.97 -6.03 -13.03
N PHE A 104 -3.50 -5.62 -11.84
CA PHE A 104 -3.58 -6.46 -10.63
C PHE A 104 -5.04 -6.79 -10.25
N GLU A 105 -5.94 -5.81 -10.36
CA GLU A 105 -7.37 -5.98 -10.07
C GLU A 105 -8.05 -6.90 -11.09
N LEU A 106 -7.70 -6.79 -12.38
CA LEU A 106 -8.20 -7.68 -13.43
C LEU A 106 -7.77 -9.13 -13.16
N GLN A 107 -6.49 -9.37 -12.88
CA GLN A 107 -5.99 -10.71 -12.55
C GLN A 107 -6.68 -11.27 -11.29
N ALA A 108 -6.85 -10.46 -10.25
CA ALA A 108 -7.56 -10.87 -9.04
C ALA A 108 -9.03 -11.25 -9.30
N SER A 109 -9.67 -10.57 -10.26
CA SER A 109 -11.05 -10.85 -10.68
C SER A 109 -11.17 -12.15 -11.47
N GLU A 110 -10.21 -12.44 -12.35
CA GLU A 110 -10.12 -13.69 -13.11
C GLU A 110 -9.96 -14.91 -12.17
N ASP A 111 -9.15 -14.77 -11.13
CA ASP A 111 -8.92 -15.82 -10.12
C ASP A 111 -10.13 -16.06 -9.20
N ARG A 112 -11.19 -15.26 -9.31
CA ARG A 112 -12.42 -15.33 -8.50
C ARG A 112 -12.14 -15.45 -7.00
N ASP A 113 -11.14 -14.75 -6.46
CA ASP A 113 -10.88 -14.74 -5.01
C ASP A 113 -11.74 -13.63 -4.35
N PRO A 114 -12.89 -13.96 -3.75
CA PRO A 114 -13.78 -12.96 -3.15
C PRO A 114 -13.13 -12.23 -1.96
N LYS A 115 -12.16 -12.87 -1.29
CA LYS A 115 -11.47 -12.26 -0.15
C LYS A 115 -10.48 -11.21 -0.63
N LEU A 116 -9.76 -11.48 -1.72
CA LEU A 116 -8.87 -10.52 -2.34
C LEU A 116 -9.65 -9.31 -2.88
N MET A 117 -10.78 -9.56 -3.56
CA MET A 117 -11.68 -8.50 -4.02
C MET A 117 -12.21 -7.64 -2.87
N ALA A 118 -12.65 -8.24 -1.77
CA ALA A 118 -13.09 -7.49 -0.59
C ALA A 118 -11.97 -6.63 0.02
N MET A 119 -10.73 -7.11 0.01
CA MET A 119 -9.57 -6.34 0.47
C MET A 119 -9.26 -5.17 -0.47
N LEU A 120 -9.33 -5.38 -1.79
CA LEU A 120 -9.13 -4.33 -2.80
C LEU A 120 -10.17 -3.22 -2.66
N THR A 121 -11.46 -3.56 -2.63
CA THR A 121 -12.55 -2.60 -2.44
C THR A 121 -12.42 -1.85 -1.11
N LYS A 122 -11.98 -2.51 -0.04
CA LYS A 122 -11.70 -1.83 1.23
C LYS A 122 -10.57 -0.82 1.09
N GLY A 123 -9.50 -1.17 0.38
CA GLY A 123 -8.38 -0.28 0.11
C GLY A 123 -8.78 0.94 -0.72
N GLU A 124 -9.59 0.76 -1.75
CA GLU A 124 -10.15 1.84 -2.57
C GLU A 124 -11.00 2.80 -1.74
N ARG A 125 -11.91 2.26 -0.93
CA ARG A 125 -12.76 3.07 -0.04
C ARG A 125 -11.93 3.90 0.94
N GLU A 126 -10.86 3.33 1.47
CA GLU A 126 -9.96 4.04 2.38
C GLU A 126 -9.17 5.14 1.67
N ARG A 127 -8.69 4.88 0.45
CA ARG A 127 -8.02 5.91 -0.37
C ARG A 127 -8.98 7.06 -0.68
N GLU A 128 -10.21 6.75 -1.05
CA GLU A 128 -11.22 7.76 -1.36
C GLU A 128 -11.59 8.56 -0.11
N ARG A 129 -11.71 7.91 1.04
CA ARG A 129 -11.91 8.57 2.33
C ARG A 129 -10.76 9.56 2.62
N LEU A 130 -9.51 9.12 2.49
CA LEU A 130 -8.34 9.97 2.70
C LEU A 130 -8.26 11.13 1.70
N ARG A 131 -8.69 10.91 0.44
CA ARG A 131 -8.78 11.96 -0.58
C ARG A 131 -9.78 13.04 -0.16
N LEU A 132 -10.99 12.65 0.23
CA LEU A 132 -12.03 13.55 0.71
C LEU A 132 -11.64 14.27 2.00
N GLU A 133 -10.93 13.59 2.92
CA GLU A 133 -10.41 14.22 4.14
C GLU A 133 -9.36 15.30 3.83
N ARG A 134 -8.45 15.04 2.87
CA ARG A 134 -7.49 16.05 2.41
C ARG A 134 -8.18 17.23 1.76
N GLU A 135 -9.17 17.00 0.91
CA GLU A 135 -9.96 18.08 0.31
C GLU A 135 -10.65 18.91 1.40
N LYS A 136 -11.36 18.28 2.34
CA LYS A 136 -11.98 18.98 3.47
C LYS A 136 -10.98 19.82 4.25
N PHE A 137 -9.78 19.31 4.50
CA PHE A 137 -8.74 20.03 5.21
C PHE A 137 -8.24 21.25 4.44
N GLU A 138 -8.03 21.12 3.13
CA GLU A 138 -7.63 22.25 2.27
C GLU A 138 -8.74 23.30 2.15
N TRP A 139 -10.00 22.88 2.07
CA TRP A 139 -11.16 23.78 2.12
C TRP A 139 -11.27 24.50 3.46
N ALA A 140 -11.06 23.80 4.58
CA ALA A 140 -11.08 24.40 5.92
C ALA A 140 -9.97 25.46 6.07
N LYS A 141 -8.74 25.15 5.63
CA LYS A 141 -7.63 26.11 5.60
C LYS A 141 -7.94 27.34 4.77
N LYS A 142 -8.53 27.16 3.58
CA LYS A 142 -8.94 28.30 2.72
C LYS A 142 -9.97 29.17 3.44
N SER A 143 -10.99 28.56 4.05
CA SER A 143 -12.03 29.29 4.78
C SER A 143 -11.49 30.03 6.01
N GLU A 144 -10.56 29.43 6.76
CA GLU A 144 -9.89 30.11 7.88
C GLU A 144 -9.02 31.28 7.41
N ALA A 145 -8.29 31.11 6.29
CA ALA A 145 -7.51 32.19 5.70
C ALA A 145 -8.39 33.36 5.24
N GLU A 146 -9.53 33.08 4.62
CA GLU A 146 -10.51 34.11 4.22
C GLU A 146 -11.08 34.85 5.45
N LYS A 147 -11.49 34.13 6.50
CA LYS A 147 -11.96 34.74 7.75
C LYS A 147 -10.88 35.61 8.41
N GLY A 148 -9.62 35.16 8.39
CA GLY A 148 -8.48 35.93 8.91
C GLY A 148 -8.24 37.21 8.11
N LEU A 149 -8.39 37.15 6.78
CA LEU A 149 -8.31 38.33 5.90
C LEU A 149 -9.45 39.31 6.17
N ASP A 150 -10.68 38.82 6.34
CA ASP A 150 -11.84 39.67 6.65
C ASP A 150 -11.72 40.33 8.03
N ALA A 151 -11.21 39.61 9.03
CA ALA A 151 -10.93 40.16 10.37
C ALA A 151 -9.84 41.23 10.33
N LEU A 152 -8.74 40.98 9.63
CA LEU A 152 -7.69 41.99 9.37
C LEU A 152 -8.31 43.22 8.72
N HIS A 153 -9.04 43.07 7.62
CA HIS A 153 -9.67 44.17 6.90
C HIS A 153 -10.58 45.04 7.80
N ALA A 154 -11.28 44.42 8.76
CA ALA A 154 -12.11 45.13 9.73
C ALA A 154 -11.29 45.97 10.74
N GLU A 155 -10.12 45.49 11.17
CA GLU A 155 -9.23 46.20 12.12
C GLU A 155 -8.51 47.39 11.49
N ILE A 156 -8.08 47.28 10.23
CA ILE A 156 -7.41 48.36 9.49
C ILE A 156 -8.39 49.36 8.85
N LYS A 157 -9.69 49.19 9.09
CA LYS A 157 -10.74 50.09 8.59
C LYS A 157 -10.66 51.46 9.28
N GLY A 158 -9.94 52.38 8.64
CA GLY A 158 -9.70 53.75 9.14
C GLY A 158 -8.28 54.25 8.89
N ASP A 159 -7.34 53.34 8.61
CA ASP A 159 -5.98 53.66 8.19
C ASP A 159 -5.85 53.46 6.68
N ALA A 160 -5.79 54.57 5.94
CA ALA A 160 -5.74 54.55 4.47
C ALA A 160 -4.45 53.93 3.91
N GLU A 161 -3.34 54.01 4.66
CA GLU A 161 -2.07 53.41 4.25
C GLU A 161 -2.12 51.89 4.43
N ALA A 162 -2.65 51.45 5.57
CA ALA A 162 -2.79 50.03 5.86
C ALA A 162 -3.82 49.33 4.95
N LEU A 163 -4.91 50.00 4.57
CA LEU A 163 -5.90 49.49 3.62
C LEU A 163 -5.28 49.25 2.23
N ARG A 164 -4.42 50.18 1.77
CA ARG A 164 -3.75 50.07 0.47
C ARG A 164 -2.74 48.92 0.44
N ILE A 165 -1.99 48.73 1.52
CA ILE A 165 -1.06 47.59 1.66
C ILE A 165 -1.84 46.27 1.68
N PHE A 166 -2.97 46.22 2.39
CA PHE A 166 -3.83 45.04 2.45
C PHE A 166 -4.40 44.65 1.09
N GLU A 167 -4.90 45.60 0.30
CA GLU A 167 -5.42 45.33 -1.06
C GLU A 167 -4.32 44.80 -2.00
N GLN A 168 -3.10 45.35 -1.92
CA GLN A 168 -1.95 44.84 -2.69
C GLN A 168 -1.59 43.41 -2.30
N LEU A 169 -1.64 43.08 -1.01
CA LEU A 169 -1.34 41.75 -0.49
C LEU A 169 -2.42 40.74 -0.91
N ARG A 170 -3.70 41.14 -0.83
CA ARG A 170 -4.85 40.34 -1.28
C ARG A 170 -4.77 40.00 -2.77
N ALA A 171 -4.48 40.99 -3.61
CA ALA A 171 -4.33 40.79 -5.06
C ALA A 171 -3.18 39.81 -5.39
N ARG A 172 -2.07 39.89 -4.65
CA ARG A 172 -0.90 39.02 -4.84
C ARG A 172 -1.17 37.58 -4.38
N VAL A 173 -1.91 37.41 -3.28
CA VAL A 173 -2.35 36.08 -2.81
C VAL A 173 -3.33 35.44 -3.79
N GLY A 174 -4.27 36.21 -4.38
CA GLY A 174 -5.18 35.72 -5.42
C GLY A 174 -4.43 35.19 -6.66
N GLN A 175 -3.43 35.92 -7.15
CA GLN A 175 -2.60 35.49 -8.29
C GLN A 175 -1.78 34.22 -8.00
N ILE A 176 -1.28 34.05 -6.77
CA ILE A 176 -0.55 32.83 -6.36
C ILE A 176 -1.46 31.61 -6.29
N GLN A 177 -2.75 31.81 -5.98
CA GLN A 177 -3.74 30.74 -5.93
C GLN A 177 -4.23 30.33 -7.32
N GLU A 178 -4.35 31.26 -8.27
CA GLU A 178 -4.75 30.97 -9.66
C GLU A 178 -3.61 30.41 -10.51
N GLY A 179 -2.35 30.80 -10.25
CA GLY A 179 -1.17 30.33 -10.98
C GLY A 179 -0.66 28.93 -10.59
N LYS A 180 -1.30 28.25 -9.64
CA LYS A 180 -0.96 26.88 -9.20
C LYS A 180 -1.93 25.80 -9.74
N SER A 181 -2.86 26.19 -10.63
CA SER A 181 -3.79 25.28 -11.29
C SER A 181 -3.19 24.63 -12.53
#